data_AF-A0A951A5L8-F1
#
_entry.id   AF-A0A951A5L8-F1
#
_cell.length_a   1.000
_cell.length_b   1.000
_cell.length_c   1.000
_cell.angle_alpha   90.00
_cell.angle_beta   90.00
_cell.angle_gamma   90.00
#
_symmetry.space_group_name_H-M   'P 1'
#
loop_
_entity.id
_entity.type
_entity.pdbx_description
1 polymer ?
#
loop_
_entity_poly.entity_id
_entity_poly.type
_entity_poly.pdbx_seq_one_letter_code
_entity_poly.pdbx_strand_id
1 'polypeptide(L)'
;AASLRAIHNVKLAPSCDALLVVCPEHERTFREAGWSKARLYEELYKLCEIPGEELVAGAKGIAEGGPPSLAGKTVNKFRPGGLMIVRAGGNAGMFSGIIGGWSAGGPRGSIPVTKEIRS
;
A
#
# COMPACT_ATOMS: atom_id res chain seq x y z
N ALA A 1 -2.06 -6.70 -4.57
CA ALA A 1 -2.30 -6.42 -3.14
C ALA A 1 -1.32 -7.13 -2.20
N ALA A 2 -1.04 -8.43 -2.36
CA ALA A 2 -0.14 -9.16 -1.45
C ALA A 2 1.22 -8.48 -1.22
N SER A 3 1.90 -8.03 -2.28
CA SER A 3 3.17 -7.29 -2.15
C SER A 3 3.05 -5.96 -1.39
N LEU A 4 1.91 -5.27 -1.51
CA LEU A 4 1.63 -4.05 -0.73
C LEU A 4 1.50 -4.36 0.77
N ARG A 5 0.82 -5.46 1.12
CA ARG A 5 0.68 -5.92 2.52
C ARG A 5 2.03 -6.30 3.15
N ALA A 6 2.97 -6.73 2.33
CA ALA A 6 4.31 -7.15 2.76
C ALA A 6 5.31 -6.01 3.00
N ILE A 7 4.99 -4.76 2.62
CA ILE A 7 5.91 -3.62 2.80
C ILE A 7 6.31 -3.50 4.28
N HIS A 8 7.63 -3.42 4.51
CA HIS A 8 8.33 -3.50 5.81
C HIS A 8 8.13 -4.82 6.54
N ASN A 9 6.91 -5.10 6.98
CA ASN A 9 6.55 -6.31 7.69
C ASN A 9 5.05 -6.58 7.54
N VAL A 10 4.67 -7.84 7.30
CA VAL A 10 3.28 -8.29 7.15
C VAL A 10 2.43 -8.10 8.41
N LYS A 11 3.05 -7.91 9.58
CA LYS A 11 2.43 -7.69 10.88
C LYS A 11 2.14 -6.24 11.21
N LEU A 12 2.78 -5.31 10.51
CA LEU A 12 2.62 -3.89 10.78
C LEU A 12 1.48 -3.35 9.92
N ALA A 13 0.36 -3.00 10.58
CA ALA A 13 -0.81 -2.39 9.96
C ALA A 13 -1.61 -1.55 10.98
N PRO A 14 -1.95 -0.28 10.67
CA PRO A 14 -1.35 0.51 9.60
C PRO A 14 0.12 0.79 9.92
N SER A 15 1.04 0.61 8.97
CA SER A 15 2.49 0.78 9.23
C SER A 15 3.07 2.06 8.65
N CYS A 16 2.99 2.18 7.34
CA CYS A 16 3.63 3.22 6.55
C CYS A 16 2.73 3.55 5.37
N ASP A 17 2.90 4.75 4.85
CA ASP A 17 2.35 5.08 3.54
C ASP A 17 3.15 4.35 2.44
N ALA A 18 2.61 4.30 1.23
CA ALA A 18 3.32 3.74 0.07
C ALA A 18 2.95 4.45 -1.22
N LEU A 19 3.89 4.49 -2.15
CA LEU A 19 3.68 4.93 -3.52
C LEU A 19 3.72 3.72 -4.46
N LEU A 20 2.58 3.40 -5.07
CA LEU A 20 2.50 2.47 -6.18
C LEU A 20 2.85 3.20 -7.48
N VAL A 21 3.93 2.78 -8.11
CA VAL A 21 4.37 3.25 -9.42
C VAL A 21 3.83 2.28 -10.48
N VAL A 22 2.79 2.70 -11.18
CA VAL A 22 2.17 1.93 -12.27
C VAL A 22 2.93 2.20 -13.57
N CYS A 23 3.50 1.15 -14.17
CA CYS A 23 4.15 1.28 -15.47
C CYS A 23 3.14 1.55 -16.60
N PRO A 24 3.56 2.11 -17.74
CA PRO A 24 2.66 2.44 -18.86
C PRO A 24 1.86 1.26 -19.40
N GLU A 25 2.42 0.05 -19.42
CA GLU A 25 1.75 -1.14 -19.92
C GLU A 25 0.62 -1.58 -18.99
N HIS A 26 0.84 -1.57 -17.67
CA HIS A 26 -0.21 -1.85 -16.70
C HIS A 26 -1.31 -0.77 -16.71
N GLU A 27 -0.93 0.51 -16.81
CA GLU A 27 -1.90 1.60 -16.96
C GLU A 27 -2.77 1.39 -18.21
N ARG A 28 -2.18 0.99 -19.34
CA ARG A 28 -2.93 0.67 -20.55
C ARG A 28 -3.91 -0.46 -20.33
N THR A 29 -3.48 -1.57 -19.72
CA THR A 29 -4.36 -2.70 -19.40
C THR A 29 -5.55 -2.25 -18.55
N PHE A 30 -5.31 -1.43 -17.52
CA PHE A 30 -6.39 -0.86 -16.70
C PHE A 30 -7.35 0.00 -17.53
N ARG A 31 -6.81 0.90 -18.35
CA ARG A 31 -7.60 1.82 -19.18
C ARG A 31 -8.43 1.09 -20.23
N GLU A 32 -7.87 0.08 -20.91
CA GLU A 32 -8.57 -0.77 -21.89
C GLU A 32 -9.70 -1.56 -21.23
N ALA A 33 -9.53 -1.96 -19.97
CA ALA A 33 -10.58 -2.57 -19.16
C ALA A 33 -11.58 -1.55 -18.55
N GLY A 34 -11.46 -0.25 -18.87
CA GLY A 34 -12.34 0.81 -18.36
C GLY A 34 -12.12 1.18 -16.88
N TRP A 35 -10.94 0.91 -16.33
CA TRP A 35 -10.64 1.26 -14.94
C TRP A 35 -10.17 2.71 -14.81
N SER A 36 -10.76 3.43 -13.86
CA SER A 36 -10.26 4.72 -13.40
C SER A 36 -9.18 4.53 -12.34
N LYS A 37 -8.36 5.57 -12.12
CA LYS A 37 -7.40 5.61 -10.99
C LYS A 37 -8.10 5.47 -9.65
N ALA A 38 -9.29 6.05 -9.49
CA ALA A 38 -10.09 5.96 -8.27
C ALA A 38 -10.52 4.51 -7.99
N ARG A 39 -11.06 3.82 -9.02
CA ARG A 39 -11.42 2.40 -8.91
C ARG A 39 -10.22 1.54 -8.56
N LEU A 40 -9.08 1.74 -9.24
CA LEU A 40 -7.85 1.00 -8.93
C LEU A 40 -7.43 1.19 -7.46
N TYR A 41 -7.49 2.42 -6.96
CA TYR A 41 -7.21 2.73 -5.57
C TYR A 41 -8.17 2.00 -4.62
N GLU A 42 -9.48 2.12 -4.84
CA GLU A 42 -10.51 1.52 -3.97
C GLU A 42 -10.37 0.00 -3.88
N GLU A 43 -10.20 -0.66 -5.03
CA GLU A 43 -10.01 -2.11 -5.10
C GLU A 43 -8.72 -2.55 -4.38
N LEU A 44 -7.61 -1.84 -4.61
CA LEU A 44 -6.35 -2.15 -3.92
C LEU A 44 -6.45 -1.90 -2.42
N TYR A 45 -7.11 -0.82 -2.00
CA TYR A 45 -7.28 -0.46 -0.60
C TYR A 45 -8.10 -1.53 0.12
N LYS A 46 -9.23 -1.94 -0.45
CA LYS A 46 -10.05 -3.06 0.05
C LYS A 46 -9.25 -4.36 0.15
N LEU A 47 -8.49 -4.71 -0.89
CA LEU A 47 -7.65 -5.92 -0.88
C LEU A 47 -6.47 -5.85 0.11
N CYS A 48 -6.19 -4.68 0.68
CA CYS A 48 -5.19 -4.47 1.72
C CYS A 48 -5.77 -4.53 3.15
N GLU A 49 -7.05 -4.89 3.29
CA GLU A 49 -7.62 -5.29 4.57
C GLU A 49 -7.02 -6.62 5.05
N ILE A 50 -6.73 -6.69 6.34
CA ILE A 50 -6.08 -7.82 7.00
C ILE A 50 -6.90 -8.18 8.23
N PRO A 51 -7.29 -9.46 8.40
CA PRO A 51 -7.90 -9.93 9.63
C PRO A 51 -6.92 -9.74 10.80
N GLY A 52 -7.40 -9.17 11.89
CA GLY A 52 -6.57 -8.80 13.03
C GLY A 52 -5.92 -10.00 13.71
N GLU A 53 -6.52 -11.19 13.60
CA GLU A 53 -5.94 -12.47 14.06
C GLU A 53 -4.59 -12.74 13.39
N GLU A 54 -4.40 -12.29 12.14
CA GLU A 54 -3.13 -12.43 11.44
C GLU A 54 -2.07 -11.44 11.92
N LEU A 55 -2.48 -10.34 12.56
CA LEU A 55 -1.62 -9.25 13.00
C LEU A 55 -1.19 -9.37 14.47
N VAL A 56 -1.85 -10.23 15.25
CA VAL A 56 -1.44 -10.51 16.64
C VAL A 56 -0.03 -11.10 16.66
N ALA A 57 0.76 -10.71 17.67
CA ALA A 57 2.08 -11.27 17.93
C ALA A 57 2.03 -12.81 18.04
N GLY A 58 2.99 -13.49 17.42
CA GLY A 58 3.06 -14.96 17.36
C GLY A 58 2.17 -15.62 16.30
N ALA A 59 1.14 -14.94 15.76
CA ALA A 59 0.30 -15.53 14.74
C ALA A 59 1.10 -15.88 13.47
N LYS A 60 0.78 -16.98 12.80
CA LYS A 60 1.54 -17.52 11.66
C LYS A 60 3.03 -17.80 11.98
N GLY A 61 3.38 -17.98 13.25
CA GLY A 61 4.75 -18.26 13.69
C GLY A 61 5.70 -17.06 13.64
N ILE A 62 5.18 -15.83 13.53
CA ILE A 62 5.97 -14.60 13.49
C ILE A 62 5.87 -13.90 14.83
N ALA A 63 7.00 -13.69 15.52
CA ALA A 63 7.04 -13.08 16.86
C ALA A 63 6.49 -11.65 16.89
N GLU A 64 6.80 -10.84 15.87
CA GLU A 64 6.29 -9.47 15.70
C GLU A 64 4.75 -9.45 15.58
N GLY A 65 4.13 -8.38 16.06
CA GLY A 65 2.70 -8.14 15.92
C GLY A 65 2.12 -7.22 16.98
N GLY A 66 0.84 -6.90 16.80
CA GLY A 66 0.10 -6.07 17.74
C GLY A 66 -0.51 -6.85 18.91
N PRO A 67 -1.25 -6.16 19.79
CA PRO A 67 -1.86 -6.77 20.97
C PRO A 67 -2.97 -7.77 20.59
N PRO A 68 -3.31 -8.71 21.48
CA PRO A 68 -4.42 -9.66 21.27
C PRO A 68 -5.77 -9.00 20.98
N SER A 69 -5.96 -7.74 21.40
CA SER A 69 -7.17 -6.95 21.14
C SER A 69 -7.39 -6.56 19.67
N LEU A 70 -6.47 -6.91 18.78
CA LEU A 70 -6.67 -6.86 17.33
C LEU A 70 -7.56 -7.99 16.81
N ALA A 71 -7.64 -9.13 17.51
CA ALA A 71 -8.51 -10.23 17.10
C ALA A 71 -9.99 -9.78 17.05
N GLY A 72 -10.73 -10.27 16.06
CA GLY A 72 -12.11 -9.89 15.77
C GLY A 72 -12.25 -8.56 15.01
N LYS A 73 -11.16 -7.91 14.61
CA LYS A 73 -11.16 -6.65 13.85
C LYS A 73 -10.55 -6.85 12.48
N THR A 74 -10.93 -5.97 11.55
CA THR A 74 -10.24 -5.82 10.26
C THR A 74 -9.40 -4.56 10.30
N VAL A 75 -8.12 -4.68 9.94
CA VAL A 75 -7.18 -3.55 9.91
C VAL A 75 -6.61 -3.44 8.50
N ASN A 76 -6.60 -2.22 7.96
CA ASN A 76 -5.98 -1.98 6.66
C ASN A 76 -4.46 -1.80 6.79
N LYS A 77 -3.70 -2.31 5.81
CA LYS A 77 -2.26 -2.08 5.72
C LYS A 77 -1.89 -0.60 5.74
N PHE A 78 -2.72 0.22 5.10
CA PHE A 78 -2.53 1.66 4.96
C PHE A 78 -3.58 2.39 5.81
N ARG A 79 -3.19 3.52 6.40
CA ARG A 79 -4.17 4.49 6.92
C ARG A 79 -4.99 5.07 5.76
N PRO A 80 -6.16 5.71 6.03
CA PRO A 80 -6.88 6.46 5.01
C PRO A 80 -5.96 7.47 4.30
N GLY A 81 -5.88 7.38 2.97
CA GLY A 81 -5.01 8.20 2.13
C GLY A 81 -3.52 7.84 2.17
N GLY A 82 -3.14 6.74 2.83
CA GLY A 82 -1.75 6.30 2.95
C GLY A 82 -1.20 5.58 1.71
N LEU A 83 -2.05 5.19 0.76
CA LEU A 83 -1.62 4.65 -0.53
C LEU A 83 -1.70 5.74 -1.60
N MET A 84 -0.65 5.93 -2.37
CA MET A 84 -0.64 6.81 -3.52
C MET A 84 -0.36 6.02 -4.79
N ILE A 85 -0.89 6.50 -5.90
CA ILE A 85 -0.68 5.89 -7.21
C ILE A 85 -0.14 6.94 -8.16
N VAL A 86 0.99 6.65 -8.81
CA VAL A 86 1.57 7.46 -9.89
C VAL A 86 1.85 6.59 -11.11
N ARG A 87 1.92 7.22 -12.28
CA ARG A 87 2.33 6.57 -13.53
C ARG A 87 3.72 7.08 -13.90
N ALA A 88 4.68 6.16 -14.08
CA ALA A 88 6.05 6.49 -14.50
C ALA A 88 6.70 5.28 -15.18
N GLY A 89 7.83 5.50 -15.86
CA GLY A 89 8.58 4.47 -16.58
C GLY A 89 8.49 4.57 -18.11
N GLY A 90 9.19 3.65 -18.78
CA GLY A 90 9.21 3.51 -20.24
C GLY A 90 8.22 2.47 -20.75
N ASN A 91 8.25 2.16 -22.06
CA ASN A 91 7.27 1.29 -22.72
C ASN A 91 7.62 -0.21 -22.68
N ALA A 92 8.59 -0.62 -21.86
CA ALA A 92 9.07 -1.99 -21.81
C ALA A 92 9.19 -2.52 -20.38
N GLY A 93 8.85 -3.79 -20.20
CA GLY A 93 9.06 -4.58 -19.00
C GLY A 93 7.80 -5.00 -18.26
N MET A 94 6.66 -4.31 -18.40
CA MET A 94 5.44 -4.58 -17.60
C MET A 94 5.71 -4.80 -16.09
N PHE A 95 6.65 -4.04 -15.52
CA PHE A 95 6.98 -4.12 -14.10
C PHE A 95 6.55 -2.83 -13.39
N SER A 96 5.51 -2.92 -12.57
CA SER A 96 5.15 -1.85 -11.63
C SER A 96 6.00 -1.95 -10.35
N GLY A 97 6.28 -0.80 -9.75
CA GLY A 97 7.09 -0.69 -8.54
C GLY A 97 6.29 -0.25 -7.33
N ILE A 98 6.80 -0.55 -6.14
CA ILE A 98 6.29 -0.05 -4.87
C ILE A 98 7.43 0.67 -4.17
N ILE A 99 7.23 1.93 -3.81
CA ILE A 99 8.15 2.68 -2.95
C ILE A 99 7.50 2.75 -1.56
N GLY A 100 8.07 2.01 -0.61
CA GLY A 100 7.63 2.04 0.78
C GLY A 100 7.96 3.37 1.43
N GLY A 101 6.99 3.97 2.11
CA GLY A 101 7.20 5.17 2.92
C GLY A 101 7.84 4.86 4.27
N TRP A 102 8.20 5.90 5.01
CA TRP A 102 8.53 5.80 6.43
C TRP A 102 7.24 5.97 7.27
N SER A 103 7.31 5.62 8.57
CA SER A 103 6.23 5.69 9.58
C SER A 103 5.05 6.58 9.16
N ALA A 104 3.84 6.03 9.13
CA ALA A 104 2.67 6.73 8.59
C ALA A 104 2.22 7.90 9.48
N GLY A 105 2.30 9.13 8.96
CA GLY A 105 1.66 10.33 9.54
C GLY A 105 2.17 10.80 10.92
N GLY A 106 1.71 11.98 11.35
CA GLY A 106 2.01 12.56 12.65
C GLY A 106 3.42 13.17 12.80
N PRO A 107 3.79 13.67 14.00
CA PRO A 107 5.05 14.41 14.24
C PRO A 107 6.34 13.64 13.98
N ARG A 108 6.27 12.30 13.95
CA ARG A 108 7.42 11.40 13.70
C ARG A 108 7.33 10.68 12.34
N GLY A 109 6.26 10.90 11.59
CA GLY A 109 6.02 10.25 10.30
C GLY A 109 6.40 11.14 9.12
N SER A 110 6.25 10.58 7.93
CA SER A 110 6.38 11.32 6.67
C SER A 110 5.02 11.46 6.00
N ILE A 111 4.70 12.65 5.48
CA ILE A 111 3.58 12.86 4.57
C ILE A 111 4.16 13.06 3.17
N PRO A 112 3.82 12.19 2.22
CA PRO A 112 4.30 12.31 0.86
C PRO A 112 3.62 13.49 0.14
N VAL A 113 4.41 14.26 -0.59
CA VAL A 113 3.97 15.43 -1.36
C VAL A 113 4.50 15.37 -2.79
N THR A 114 3.77 15.97 -3.72
CA THR A 114 4.21 16.14 -5.10
C THR A 114 4.54 17.60 -5.36
N LYS A 115 5.75 17.88 -5.85
CA LYS A 115 6.18 19.22 -6.26
C LYS A 115 6.67 19.17 -7.70
N GLU A 116 6.15 20.06 -8.53
CA GLU A 116 6.63 20.28 -9.89
C GLU A 116 8.09 20.78 -9.86
N ILE A 117 8.94 20.16 -10.67
CA ILE A 117 10.30 20.66 -10.92
C ILE A 117 10.23 21.64 -12.08
N ARG A 118 10.65 22.88 -11.85
CA ARG A 118 10.73 23.92 -12.88
C ARG A 118 12.20 24.07 -13.30
N SER A 119 12.45 24.01 -14.60
CA SER A 119 13.74 24.29 -15.24
C SER A 119 13.78 25.73 -15.75
#